data_AF-A0A3P6DUQ8-F1
#
_entry.id   AF-A0A3P6DUQ8-F1
#
_cell.length_a   1.000
_cell.length_b   1.000
_cell.length_c   1.000
_cell.angle_alpha   90.00
_cell.angle_beta   90.00
_cell.angle_gamma   90.00
#
_symmetry.space_group_name_H-M   'P 1'
#
loop_
_entity.id
_entity.type
_entity.pdbx_description
1 polymer ?
#
loop_
_entity_poly.entity_id
_entity_poly.type
_entity_poly.pdbx_seq_one_letter_code
_entity_poly.pdbx_strand_id
1 'polypeptide(L)'
;MFACFCLLFMFFIECRFYGESTPFGKKSHKTAEILGYLNSQQALADCAILIRSLKQNLSSEASHVVVFGGSYGETWFRLKYPHIAIRALASSAPILQFDNIVPLTSFYDAISQDFKVLYALFAKMFTLTSKRVERTTENREELHELVRAGSDRRVAKSSRDRQSDRLSDALSGSTGRRYVRMRTCRLVGYLSNRRID
;
A
#
# COMPACT_ATOMS: atom_id res chain seq x y z
N MET A 1 2.21 -31.21 28.12
CA MET A 1 2.81 -30.03 27.46
C MET A 1 1.88 -29.62 26.34
N PHE A 2 0.97 -28.67 26.58
CA PHE A 2 0.03 -28.22 25.55
C PHE A 2 0.77 -27.27 24.61
N ALA A 3 1.06 -27.73 23.39
CA ALA A 3 1.50 -26.83 22.33
C ALA A 3 0.35 -25.85 22.03
N CYS A 4 0.51 -24.60 22.42
CA CYS A 4 -0.42 -23.53 22.04
C CYS A 4 -0.16 -23.20 20.57
N PHE A 5 -0.87 -23.86 19.66
CA PHE A 5 -0.87 -23.49 18.26
C PHE A 5 -1.63 -22.16 18.10
N CYS A 6 -0.90 -21.05 18.01
CA CYS A 6 -1.46 -19.77 17.59
C CYS A 6 -1.77 -19.82 16.09
N LEU A 7 -3.00 -20.22 15.75
CA LEU A 7 -3.53 -20.12 14.39
C LEU A 7 -3.87 -18.67 14.07
N LEU A 8 -3.41 -18.18 12.91
CA LEU A 8 -3.73 -16.85 12.40
C LEU A 8 -4.64 -16.97 11.17
N PHE A 9 -5.80 -16.33 11.25
CA PHE A 9 -6.70 -16.13 10.11
C PHE A 9 -6.54 -14.71 9.57
N MET A 10 -6.42 -14.59 8.25
CA MET A 10 -6.34 -13.31 7.56
C MET A 10 -7.55 -13.14 6.65
N PHE A 11 -8.27 -12.03 6.85
CA PHE A 11 -9.44 -11.69 6.06
C PHE A 11 -9.24 -10.30 5.44
N PHE A 12 -9.60 -10.18 4.16
CA PHE A 12 -9.70 -8.89 3.48
C PHE A 12 -11.18 -8.58 3.29
N ILE A 13 -11.63 -7.49 3.89
CA ILE A 13 -13.02 -7.06 3.84
C ILE A 13 -13.13 -5.98 2.78
N GLU A 14 -14.00 -6.18 1.80
CA GLU A 14 -14.26 -5.18 0.76
C GLU A 14 -15.28 -4.16 1.27
N CYS A 15 -15.01 -2.88 1.04
CA CYS A 15 -15.91 -1.81 1.45
C CYS A 15 -17.20 -1.82 0.61
N ARG A 16 -18.33 -1.54 1.26
CA ARG A 16 -19.62 -1.29 0.59
C ARG A 16 -19.47 -0.27 -0.56
N PHE A 17 -20.21 -0.48 -1.64
CA PHE A 17 -20.18 0.27 -2.90
C PHE A 17 -18.90 0.16 -3.73
N TYR A 18 -17.91 -0.64 -3.31
CA TYR A 18 -16.70 -0.90 -4.08
C TYR A 18 -16.68 -2.34 -4.61
N GLY A 19 -16.11 -2.48 -5.81
CA GLY A 19 -15.99 -3.73 -6.57
C GLY A 19 -17.28 -4.56 -6.56
N GLU A 20 -17.24 -5.73 -5.94
CA GLU A 20 -18.40 -6.65 -5.93
C GLU A 20 -19.37 -6.36 -4.78
N SER A 21 -18.95 -5.61 -3.77
CA SER A 21 -19.75 -5.30 -2.58
C SER A 21 -20.73 -4.15 -2.82
N THR A 22 -21.63 -4.32 -3.79
CA THR A 22 -22.60 -3.30 -4.24
C THR A 22 -24.02 -3.60 -3.73
N PRO A 23 -24.52 -2.93 -2.68
CA PRO A 23 -25.77 -3.31 -2.00
C PRO A 23 -27.01 -3.32 -2.91
N PHE A 24 -27.00 -2.49 -3.96
CA PHE A 24 -28.09 -2.36 -4.93
C PHE A 24 -27.65 -2.80 -6.34
N GLY A 25 -26.59 -3.61 -6.44
CA GLY A 25 -26.00 -4.07 -7.69
C GLY A 25 -25.65 -2.91 -8.63
N LYS A 26 -26.04 -3.03 -9.91
CA LYS A 26 -25.84 -2.00 -10.94
C LYS A 26 -26.55 -0.66 -10.65
N LYS A 27 -27.46 -0.62 -9.67
CA LYS A 27 -28.17 0.62 -9.28
C LYS A 27 -27.45 1.38 -8.15
N SER A 28 -26.39 0.82 -7.57
CA SER A 28 -25.73 1.36 -6.39
C SER A 28 -25.19 2.79 -6.56
N HIS A 29 -24.87 3.21 -7.79
CA HIS A 29 -24.36 4.57 -8.05
C HIS A 29 -25.35 5.45 -8.84
N LYS A 30 -26.63 5.07 -8.91
CA LYS A 30 -27.59 5.76 -9.80
C LYS A 30 -28.28 6.98 -9.19
N THR A 31 -28.52 7.00 -7.89
CA THR A 31 -29.32 8.04 -7.22
C THR A 31 -28.64 8.52 -5.95
N ALA A 32 -28.78 9.81 -5.63
CA ALA A 32 -28.26 10.40 -4.40
C ALA A 32 -28.82 9.70 -3.14
N GLU A 33 -30.08 9.29 -3.13
CA GLU A 33 -30.70 8.54 -2.02
C GLU A 33 -29.98 7.22 -1.75
N ILE A 34 -29.60 6.51 -2.81
CA ILE A 34 -28.86 5.24 -2.72
C ILE A 34 -27.42 5.50 -2.26
N LEU A 35 -26.78 6.55 -2.79
CA LEU A 35 -25.45 6.97 -2.35
C LEU A 35 -25.45 7.49 -0.90
N GLY A 36 -26.59 7.87 -0.32
CA GLY A 36 -26.69 8.18 1.11
C GLY A 36 -26.27 7.03 2.03
N TYR A 37 -26.38 5.78 1.56
CA TYR A 37 -25.90 4.59 2.27
C TYR A 37 -24.37 4.38 2.14
N LEU A 38 -23.68 5.13 1.28
CA LEU A 38 -22.23 5.15 1.18
C LEU A 38 -21.65 6.13 2.20
N ASN A 39 -21.57 5.70 3.45
CA ASN A 39 -20.97 6.47 4.54
C ASN A 39 -20.06 5.59 5.41
N SER A 40 -19.13 6.24 6.11
CA SER A 40 -18.12 5.57 6.93
C SER A 40 -18.74 4.85 8.12
N GLN A 41 -19.79 5.40 8.73
CA GLN A 41 -20.46 4.78 9.88
C GLN A 41 -21.01 3.40 9.51
N GLN A 42 -21.72 3.29 8.38
CA GLN A 42 -22.28 2.04 7.95
C GLN A 42 -21.20 1.06 7.44
N ALA A 43 -20.13 1.55 6.79
CA ALA A 43 -18.99 0.69 6.41
C ALA A 43 -18.28 0.06 7.62
N LEU A 44 -18.10 0.82 8.71
CA LEU A 44 -17.54 0.31 9.96
C LEU A 44 -18.50 -0.69 10.63
N ALA A 45 -19.80 -0.41 10.60
CA ALA A 45 -20.81 -1.33 11.14
C ALA A 45 -20.85 -2.67 10.41
N ASP A 46 -20.72 -2.68 9.06
CA ASP A 46 -20.61 -3.91 8.29
C ASP A 46 -19.41 -4.75 8.72
N CYS A 47 -18.24 -4.11 8.87
CA CYS A 47 -17.03 -4.79 9.31
C CYS A 47 -17.23 -5.41 10.71
N ALA A 48 -17.87 -4.68 11.63
CA ALA A 48 -18.15 -5.16 12.98
C ALA A 48 -19.08 -6.39 12.98
N ILE A 49 -20.16 -6.34 12.21
CA ILE A 49 -21.11 -7.45 12.06
C ILE A 49 -20.43 -8.65 11.42
N LEU A 50 -19.65 -8.43 10.36
CA LEU A 50 -18.92 -9.49 9.65
C LEU A 50 -17.91 -10.18 10.57
N ILE A 51 -17.09 -9.43 11.31
CA ILE A 51 -16.13 -10.00 12.26
C ILE A 51 -16.84 -10.85 13.31
N ARG A 52 -17.96 -10.37 13.87
CA ARG A 52 -18.73 -11.14 14.86
C ARG A 52 -19.28 -12.43 14.25
N SER A 53 -19.85 -12.36 13.05
CA SER A 53 -20.36 -13.54 12.34
C SER A 53 -19.26 -14.54 12.02
N LEU A 54 -18.08 -14.09 11.59
CA LEU A 54 -16.92 -14.96 11.36
C LEU A 54 -16.45 -15.64 12.64
N LYS A 55 -16.39 -14.90 13.76
CA LYS A 55 -16.01 -15.48 15.05
C LYS A 55 -16.96 -16.60 15.48
N GLN A 56 -18.27 -16.40 15.31
CA GLN A 56 -19.29 -17.41 15.60
C GLN A 56 -19.20 -18.62 14.67
N ASN A 57 -19.14 -18.38 13.36
CA ASN A 57 -19.10 -19.44 12.35
C ASN A 57 -17.83 -20.31 12.44
N LEU A 58 -16.72 -19.73 12.92
CA LEU A 58 -15.46 -20.44 13.11
C LEU A 58 -15.25 -20.96 14.54
N SER A 59 -16.26 -20.87 15.42
CA SER A 59 -16.17 -21.26 16.84
C SER A 59 -14.96 -20.62 17.56
N SER A 60 -14.71 -19.34 17.28
CA SER A 60 -13.52 -18.59 17.68
C SER A 60 -13.86 -17.31 18.46
N GLU A 61 -14.90 -17.36 19.29
CA GLU A 61 -15.42 -16.21 20.03
C GLU A 61 -14.40 -15.58 20.98
N ALA A 62 -13.50 -16.38 21.55
CA ALA A 62 -12.41 -15.92 22.40
C ALA A 62 -11.20 -15.35 21.62
N SER A 63 -11.16 -15.48 20.29
CA SER A 63 -10.01 -15.05 19.49
C SER A 63 -9.91 -13.53 19.43
N HIS A 64 -8.67 -13.05 19.58
CA HIS A 64 -8.33 -11.64 19.45
C HIS A 64 -8.36 -11.22 17.97
N VAL A 65 -8.81 -9.99 17.72
CA VAL A 65 -8.87 -9.41 16.37
C VAL A 65 -7.96 -8.19 16.30
N VAL A 66 -7.05 -8.20 15.32
CA VAL A 66 -6.21 -7.05 14.98
C VAL A 66 -6.62 -6.57 13.59
N VAL A 67 -6.86 -5.28 13.44
CA VAL A 67 -7.30 -4.69 12.17
C VAL A 67 -6.13 -3.98 11.51
N PHE A 68 -6.00 -4.15 10.19
CA PHE A 68 -4.91 -3.59 9.40
C PHE A 68 -5.47 -2.83 8.21
N GLY A 69 -4.87 -1.69 7.93
CA GLY A 69 -5.02 -1.03 6.65
C GLY A 69 -4.45 0.38 6.65
N GLY A 70 -4.95 1.17 5.71
CA GLY A 70 -4.31 2.41 5.31
C GLY A 70 -5.29 3.56 5.31
N SER A 71 -4.76 4.75 5.50
CA SER A 71 -5.56 5.96 5.60
C SER A 71 -6.50 5.89 6.82
N TYR A 72 -7.80 6.04 6.67
CA TYR A 72 -8.70 6.31 7.80
C TYR A 72 -9.34 5.09 8.46
N GLY A 73 -9.53 3.98 7.73
CA GLY A 73 -10.51 2.95 8.10
C GLY A 73 -10.28 2.32 9.47
N GLU A 74 -9.06 1.92 9.76
CA GLU A 74 -8.73 1.11 10.93
C GLU A 74 -8.63 1.92 12.22
N THR A 75 -8.18 3.17 12.10
CA THR A 75 -8.18 4.13 13.21
C THR A 75 -9.60 4.30 13.74
N TRP A 76 -10.54 4.62 12.86
CA TRP A 76 -11.94 4.83 13.25
C TRP A 76 -12.61 3.56 13.74
N PHE A 77 -12.27 2.41 13.15
CA PHE A 77 -12.80 1.12 13.61
C PHE A 77 -12.40 0.83 15.06
N ARG A 78 -11.12 0.98 15.42
CA ARG A 78 -10.67 0.75 16.80
C ARG A 78 -11.26 1.75 17.78
N LEU A 79 -11.44 3.00 17.38
CA LEU A 79 -12.09 4.02 18.21
C LEU A 79 -13.57 3.72 18.48
N LYS A 80 -14.32 3.27 17.47
CA LYS A 80 -15.77 3.00 17.59
C LYS A 80 -16.10 1.62 18.12
N TYR A 81 -15.30 0.60 17.82
CA TYR A 81 -15.53 -0.80 18.20
C TYR A 81 -14.36 -1.41 18.98
N PRO A 82 -13.93 -0.80 20.11
CA PRO A 82 -12.80 -1.30 20.90
C PRO A 82 -13.05 -2.68 21.52
N HIS A 83 -14.33 -3.07 21.68
CA HIS A 83 -14.77 -4.38 22.18
C HIS A 83 -14.66 -5.49 21.12
N ILE A 84 -14.46 -5.15 19.84
CA ILE A 84 -14.32 -6.12 18.75
C ILE A 84 -12.85 -6.31 18.39
N ALA A 85 -12.14 -5.22 18.11
CA ALA A 85 -10.73 -5.25 17.70
C ALA A 85 -9.84 -4.79 18.84
N ILE A 86 -8.90 -5.62 19.31
CA ILE A 86 -7.97 -5.29 20.40
C ILE A 86 -6.88 -4.29 19.98
N ARG A 87 -6.53 -4.26 18.69
CA ARG A 87 -5.51 -3.36 18.12
C ARG A 87 -5.86 -3.01 16.68
N ALA A 88 -5.37 -1.86 16.23
CA ALA A 88 -5.41 -1.45 14.84
C ALA A 88 -4.04 -0.92 14.39
N LEU A 89 -3.64 -1.28 13.18
CA LEU A 89 -2.52 -0.67 12.46
C LEU A 89 -3.09 0.15 11.30
N ALA A 90 -2.96 1.47 11.41
CA ALA A 90 -3.40 2.42 10.39
C ALA A 90 -2.17 3.09 9.76
N SER A 91 -1.81 2.66 8.56
CA SER A 91 -0.66 3.19 7.83
C SER A 91 -1.03 4.47 7.09
N SER A 92 -0.22 5.52 7.24
CA SER A 92 -0.38 6.80 6.52
C SER A 92 -1.77 7.43 6.71
N ALA A 93 -2.32 7.33 7.91
CA ALA A 93 -3.62 7.84 8.30
C ALA A 93 -3.61 9.36 8.51
N PRO A 94 -4.21 10.19 7.64
CA PRO A 94 -4.19 11.65 7.78
C PRO A 94 -5.24 12.15 8.79
N ILE A 95 -5.27 11.60 10.00
CA ILE A 95 -6.34 11.83 11.00
C ILE A 95 -6.45 13.30 11.40
N LEU A 96 -5.38 14.09 11.22
CA LEU A 96 -5.36 15.53 11.49
C LEU A 96 -5.70 16.39 10.27
N GLN A 97 -5.90 15.80 9.09
CA GLN A 97 -6.21 16.51 7.84
C GLN A 97 -7.70 16.83 7.72
N PHE A 98 -8.33 17.22 8.83
CA PHE A 98 -9.71 17.66 8.88
C PHE A 98 -9.78 19.06 9.49
N ASP A 99 -10.81 19.81 9.09
CA ASP A 99 -11.04 21.19 9.53
C ASP A 99 -9.81 22.08 9.35
N ASN A 100 -9.60 23.03 10.26
CA ASN A 100 -8.45 23.93 10.28
C ASN A 100 -7.36 23.45 11.27
N ILE A 101 -7.24 22.14 11.51
CA ILE A 101 -6.24 21.58 12.44
C ILE A 101 -4.82 21.72 11.86
N VAL A 102 -4.68 21.47 10.57
CA VAL A 102 -3.43 21.66 9.82
C VAL A 102 -3.65 22.67 8.68
N PRO A 103 -2.62 23.40 8.24
CA PRO A 103 -2.74 24.32 7.12
C PRO A 103 -3.23 23.60 5.86
N LEU A 104 -4.13 24.22 5.09
CA LEU A 104 -4.67 23.65 3.86
C LEU A 104 -3.57 23.33 2.82
N THR A 105 -2.46 24.08 2.85
CA THR A 105 -1.31 23.88 1.95
C THR A 105 -0.45 22.69 2.30
N SER A 106 -0.57 22.13 3.51
CA SER A 106 0.31 21.08 4.05
C SER A 106 0.50 19.89 3.11
N PHE A 107 -0.56 19.44 2.44
CA PHE A 107 -0.51 18.37 1.46
C PHE A 107 0.35 18.75 0.25
N TYR A 108 0.15 19.94 -0.31
CA TYR A 108 0.92 20.45 -1.46
C TYR A 108 2.36 20.80 -1.10
N ASP A 109 2.60 21.24 0.14
CA ASP A 109 3.93 21.53 0.65
C ASP A 109 4.76 20.25 0.76
N ALA A 110 4.15 19.15 1.26
CA ALA A 110 4.78 17.83 1.29
C ALA A 110 5.13 17.34 -0.12
N ILE A 111 4.19 17.42 -1.07
CA ILE A 111 4.45 17.08 -2.48
C ILE A 111 5.61 17.91 -3.02
N SER A 112 5.59 19.22 -2.80
CA SER A 112 6.64 20.12 -3.30
C SER A 112 8.02 19.78 -2.72
N GLN A 113 8.09 19.35 -1.45
CA GLN A 113 9.33 18.92 -0.82
C GLN A 113 9.88 17.63 -1.44
N ASP A 114 9.03 16.64 -1.70
CA ASP A 114 9.44 15.39 -2.36
C ASP A 114 10.05 15.68 -3.75
N PHE A 115 9.44 16.59 -4.51
CA PHE A 115 9.95 16.96 -5.82
C PHE A 115 11.23 17.83 -5.77
N LYS A 116 11.45 18.65 -4.73
CA LYS A 116 12.68 19.46 -4.61
C LYS A 116 13.94 18.59 -4.64
N VAL A 117 13.93 17.44 -3.97
CA VAL A 117 15.06 16.51 -3.95
C VAL A 117 15.31 15.94 -5.35
N LEU A 118 14.23 15.58 -6.05
CA LEU A 118 14.30 15.05 -7.40
C LEU A 118 14.88 16.09 -8.38
N TYR A 119 14.39 17.33 -8.33
CA TYR A 119 14.90 18.41 -9.18
C TYR A 119 16.38 18.74 -8.89
N ALA A 120 16.80 18.73 -7.63
CA ALA A 120 18.20 18.93 -7.26
C ALA A 120 19.11 17.80 -7.81
N LEU A 121 18.65 16.55 -7.74
CA LEU A 121 19.34 15.40 -8.33
C LEU A 121 19.44 15.52 -9.85
N PHE A 122 18.34 15.87 -10.53
CA PHE A 122 18.34 16.07 -11.98
C PHE A 122 19.28 17.20 -12.40
N ALA A 123 19.26 18.34 -11.70
CA ALA A 123 20.16 19.44 -11.98
C ALA A 123 21.63 19.03 -11.80
N LYS A 124 21.95 18.31 -10.70
CA LYS A 124 23.30 17.82 -10.44
C LYS A 124 23.75 16.79 -11.49
N MET A 125 22.87 15.86 -11.87
CA MET A 125 23.14 14.89 -12.93
C MET A 125 23.42 15.59 -14.25
N PHE A 126 22.59 16.57 -14.62
CA PHE A 126 22.77 17.34 -15.84
C PHE A 126 24.12 18.07 -15.85
N THR A 127 24.47 18.80 -14.78
CA THR A 127 25.77 19.47 -14.67
C THR A 127 26.95 18.49 -14.72
N LEU A 128 26.84 17.32 -14.08
CA LEU A 128 27.87 16.29 -14.13
C LEU A 128 28.05 15.72 -15.53
N THR A 129 26.94 15.47 -16.25
CA THR A 129 27.00 15.02 -17.65
C THR A 129 27.60 16.08 -18.56
N SER A 130 27.23 17.35 -18.42
CA SER A 130 27.82 18.45 -19.21
C SER A 130 29.33 18.55 -18.97
N LYS A 131 29.78 18.56 -17.71
CA LYS A 131 31.22 18.58 -17.38
C LYS A 131 31.98 17.35 -17.84
N ARG A 132 31.32 16.19 -17.93
CA ARG A 132 31.94 14.96 -18.45
C ARG A 132 32.08 15.03 -19.96
N VAL A 133 31.06 15.51 -20.67
CA VAL A 133 31.12 15.72 -22.12
C VAL A 133 32.20 16.74 -22.47
N GLU A 134 32.26 17.87 -21.77
CA GLU A 134 33.32 18.88 -21.96
C GLU A 134 34.72 18.28 -21.81
N ARG A 135 34.98 17.52 -20.72
CA ARG A 135 36.27 16.83 -20.53
C ARG A 135 36.60 15.81 -21.61
N THR A 136 35.59 15.09 -22.12
CA THR A 136 35.82 14.10 -23.18
C THR A 136 35.93 14.75 -24.56
N THR A 137 35.45 15.97 -24.77
CA THR A 137 35.63 16.69 -26.05
C THR A 137 37.09 17.07 -26.34
N GLU A 138 37.95 17.09 -25.32
CA GLU A 138 39.40 17.22 -25.46
C GLU A 138 40.04 15.97 -26.09
N ASN A 139 39.37 14.82 -26.04
CA ASN A 139 39.81 13.54 -26.62
C ASN A 139 38.74 12.97 -27.58
N ARG A 140 38.80 13.37 -28.86
CA ARG A 140 37.75 13.14 -29.88
C ARG A 140 37.33 11.68 -30.08
N GLU A 141 38.22 10.72 -29.86
CA GLU A 141 37.95 9.28 -29.99
C GLU A 141 36.98 8.79 -28.89
N GLU A 142 37.21 9.18 -27.62
CA GLU A 142 36.36 8.78 -26.49
C GLU A 142 34.95 9.39 -26.56
N LEU A 143 34.82 10.57 -27.16
CA LEU A 143 33.52 11.24 -27.32
C LEU A 143 32.60 10.44 -28.25
N HIS A 144 33.17 9.90 -29.34
CA HIS A 144 32.43 9.07 -30.30
C HIS A 144 31.95 7.76 -29.67
N GLU A 145 32.74 7.14 -28.79
CA GLU A 145 32.32 5.96 -28.04
C GLU A 145 31.23 6.27 -27.01
N LEU A 146 31.33 7.37 -26.25
CA LEU A 146 30.31 7.75 -25.27
C LEU A 146 28.96 8.09 -25.93
N VAL A 147 28.97 8.79 -27.07
CA VAL A 147 27.75 9.11 -27.83
C VAL A 147 27.13 7.83 -28.39
N ARG A 148 27.94 6.89 -28.91
CA ARG A 148 27.44 5.58 -29.36
C ARG A 148 26.86 4.76 -28.20
N ALA A 149 27.54 4.70 -27.06
CA ALA A 149 27.07 3.98 -25.88
C ALA A 149 25.76 4.56 -25.31
N GLY A 150 25.57 5.88 -25.38
CA GLY A 150 24.33 6.56 -24.98
C GLY A 150 23.17 6.37 -25.96
N SER A 151 23.45 6.31 -27.27
CA SER A 151 22.43 6.05 -28.31
C SER A 151 22.03 4.59 -28.45
N ASP A 152 22.82 3.65 -27.93
CA ASP A 152 22.48 2.23 -28.00
C ASP A 152 21.33 1.90 -27.03
N ARG A 153 20.12 1.80 -27.60
CA ARG A 153 18.88 1.47 -26.88
C ARG A 153 18.98 0.14 -26.11
N ARG A 154 19.87 -0.77 -26.49
CA ARG A 154 20.10 -2.03 -25.77
C ARG A 154 20.81 -1.82 -24.44
N VAL A 155 21.78 -0.91 -24.38
CA VAL A 155 22.49 -0.54 -23.15
C VAL A 155 21.58 0.21 -22.19
N ALA A 156 20.79 1.17 -22.69
CA ALA A 156 19.82 1.94 -21.90
C ALA A 156 18.62 1.12 -21.40
N LYS A 157 18.34 -0.03 -22.03
CA LYS A 157 17.37 -1.02 -21.55
C LYS A 157 18.01 -1.93 -20.49
N SER A 158 19.21 -2.46 -20.75
CA SER A 158 19.97 -3.29 -19.79
C SER A 158 20.28 -2.58 -18.46
N SER A 159 20.58 -1.28 -18.46
CA SER A 159 20.83 -0.51 -17.23
C SER A 159 19.53 -0.17 -16.48
N ARG A 160 18.41 0.05 -17.19
CA ARG A 160 17.07 0.15 -16.57
C ARG A 160 16.64 -1.17 -15.94
N ASP A 161 16.84 -2.28 -16.64
CA ASP A 161 16.50 -3.62 -16.16
C ASP A 161 17.36 -3.96 -14.94
N ARG A 162 18.68 -3.68 -14.95
CA ARG A 162 19.56 -3.84 -13.76
C ARG A 162 19.18 -2.96 -12.57
N GLN A 163 18.70 -1.75 -12.80
CA GLN A 163 18.23 -0.87 -11.72
C GLN A 163 16.88 -1.34 -11.17
N SER A 164 15.99 -1.81 -12.05
CA SER A 164 14.73 -2.47 -11.71
C SER A 164 14.97 -3.75 -10.91
N ASP A 165 15.94 -4.57 -11.29
CA ASP A 165 16.31 -5.80 -10.57
C ASP A 165 16.91 -5.49 -9.19
N ARG A 166 17.74 -4.45 -9.05
CA ARG A 166 18.24 -4.03 -7.72
C ARG A 166 17.15 -3.49 -6.81
N LEU A 167 16.16 -2.77 -7.36
CA LEU A 167 14.96 -2.34 -6.63
C LEU A 167 14.06 -3.54 -6.31
N SER A 168 13.94 -4.50 -7.23
CA SER A 168 13.21 -5.74 -7.04
C SER A 168 13.84 -6.60 -5.96
N ASP A 169 15.16 -6.72 -5.91
CA ASP A 169 15.91 -7.48 -4.89
C ASP A 169 15.85 -6.80 -3.53
N ALA A 170 15.88 -5.46 -3.48
CA ALA A 170 15.65 -4.69 -2.26
C ALA A 170 14.22 -4.88 -1.70
N LEU A 171 13.22 -5.14 -2.56
CA LEU A 171 11.82 -5.40 -2.19
C LEU A 171 11.50 -6.90 -2.03
N SER A 172 12.24 -7.78 -2.69
CA SER A 172 12.13 -9.25 -2.64
C SER A 172 12.74 -9.80 -1.35
N GLY A 173 13.73 -9.10 -0.78
CA GLY A 173 14.21 -9.34 0.59
C GLY A 173 13.13 -9.25 1.68
N SER A 174 11.95 -8.66 1.39
CA SER A 174 10.87 -8.53 2.37
C SER A 174 9.60 -9.35 2.10
N THR A 175 9.30 -9.83 0.89
CA THR A 175 8.01 -10.54 0.66
C THR A 175 7.95 -11.33 -0.64
N GLY A 176 8.29 -12.61 -0.58
CA GLY A 176 7.78 -13.60 -1.54
C GLY A 176 6.32 -13.96 -1.20
N ARG A 177 5.34 -13.23 -1.75
CA ARG A 177 3.92 -13.62 -1.61
C ARG A 177 3.17 -13.47 -2.92
N ARG A 178 2.75 -14.61 -3.47
CA ARG A 178 1.74 -14.68 -4.54
C ARG A 178 0.40 -14.18 -3.99
N TYR A 179 -0.15 -13.17 -4.66
CA TYR A 179 -1.45 -12.58 -4.33
C TYR A 179 -2.54 -13.31 -5.11
N VAL A 180 -3.55 -13.84 -4.42
CA VAL A 180 -4.79 -14.34 -5.04
C VAL A 180 -5.94 -13.53 -4.46
N ARG A 181 -6.54 -12.68 -5.30
CA ARG A 181 -7.76 -11.92 -5.00
C ARG A 181 -8.93 -12.91 -4.91
N MET A 182 -9.51 -13.08 -3.73
CA MET A 182 -10.65 -13.97 -3.54
C MET A 182 -11.97 -13.29 -3.85
N ARG A 183 -12.66 -13.86 -4.85
CA ARG A 183 -14.11 -13.76 -5.02
C ARG A 183 -14.73 -14.69 -3.98
N THR A 184 -15.56 -14.15 -3.09
CA THR A 184 -16.33 -14.87 -2.06
C THR A 184 -15.50 -15.72 -1.07
N CYS A 185 -15.57 -15.34 0.22
CA CYS A 185 -14.95 -15.99 1.39
C CYS A 185 -14.44 -17.43 1.15
N ARG A 186 -13.13 -17.60 0.96
CA ARG A 186 -12.43 -18.86 1.17
C ARG A 186 -11.31 -18.64 2.18
N LEU A 187 -11.17 -19.60 3.09
CA LEU A 187 -10.21 -19.60 4.19
C LEU A 187 -8.77 -19.63 3.62
N VAL A 188 -7.95 -18.63 3.94
CA VAL A 188 -6.49 -18.74 3.80
C VAL A 188 -5.91 -18.73 5.22
N GLY A 189 -5.77 -19.92 5.81
CA GLY A 189 -5.03 -20.09 7.06
C GLY A 189 -3.54 -20.10 6.78
N TYR A 190 -2.78 -19.22 7.42
CA TYR A 190 -1.32 -19.27 7.41
C TYR A 190 -0.84 -20.04 8.65
N LEU A 191 -0.29 -21.24 8.46
CA LEU A 191 0.48 -21.95 9.48
C LEU A 191 1.91 -21.39 9.50
N SER A 192 2.19 -20.45 10.40
CA SER A 192 3.56 -20.04 10.67
C SER A 192 4.17 -21.04 11.66
N ASN A 193 4.88 -22.04 11.12
CA ASN A 193 5.72 -22.94 11.93
C ASN A 193 6.99 -22.17 12.33
N ARG A 194 6.93 -21.39 13.40
CA ARG A 194 8.15 -20.97 14.11
C ARG A 194 8.35 -21.85 15.32
N ARG A 195 9.19 -22.88 15.11
CA ARG A 195 9.93 -23.55 16.17
C ARG A 195 10.83 -22.47 16.77
N ILE A 196 10.53 -22.04 17.98
CA ILE A 196 11.47 -21.29 18.82
C ILE A 196 12.16 -22.39 19.61
N ASP A 197 13.39 -22.68 19.21
CA ASP A 197 14.32 -23.53 19.95
C ASP A 197 14.86 -22.77 21.17
#